data_AF-A0A4S4KS28-F1
#
_entry.id   AF-A0A4S4KS28-F1
#
_cell.length_a   1.000
_cell.length_b   1.000
_cell.length_c   1.000
_cell.angle_alpha   90.00
_cell.angle_beta   90.00
_cell.angle_gamma   90.00
#
_symmetry.space_group_name_H-M   'P 1'
#
loop_
_entity.id
_entity.type
_entity.pdbx_description
1 polymer ?
#
loop_
_entity_poly.entity_id
_entity_poly.type
_entity_poly.pdbx_seq_one_letter_code
_entity_poly.pdbx_strand_id
1 'polypeptide(L)'
;MLTPFGAGARFKTAGSSTNTQHRFNLDRGRISRREIAVDHNTMETLWDWIRLQLKPHPPPSLPRMRLSPEGHGNNPLMVLQFFTWESKHPDMSWWKHFETEVPTLAELGFTQIWLPPPNKAMTGQGYDAYDLVSEFNQKGTVATRWGSKNEFVQAIATAKAHGIDVLIDAVLNHKLGADRVESFKAVPVDPQNRLKSIGPVQEIEGWTAFDFSGRAGKYSNMKWTHEHFTGVDWDNRSRKNGIYRIVSDKHQGWSPFVDKELGNYDYLLGVDVCTPFRSVSTARSDAFQIDHRNPEVRKDILEWAGWVLQTTGAMGFRLDAIKHMDRRFLLTFVSLVSYVQCFETNYSIDRIKPYIRAFEGLLTFFDVPLHYNFHKASKAGSSYDLRTILNKTLVKERPGDAVTFVDNHDTQIGQTLESWVYSKFKLQAYALILLREQGHP
;
A
#
# COMPACT_ATOMS: atom_id res chain seq x y z
N MET A 1 -43.23 -52.66 37.76
CA MET A 1 -43.89 -51.35 37.62
C MET A 1 -43.58 -50.86 36.21
N LEU A 2 -44.32 -51.39 35.25
CA LEU A 2 -45.55 -50.88 34.63
C LEU A 2 -45.24 -50.04 33.38
N THR A 3 -45.66 -50.67 32.29
CA THR A 3 -45.57 -50.45 30.85
C THR A 3 -46.57 -49.40 30.32
N PRO A 4 -46.49 -49.08 29.00
CA PRO A 4 -47.19 -48.00 28.31
C PRO A 4 -48.40 -48.49 27.47
N PHE A 5 -49.12 -47.57 26.81
CA PHE A 5 -50.08 -47.80 25.71
C PHE A 5 -50.19 -46.48 24.90
N GLY A 6 -50.38 -46.39 23.56
CA GLY A 6 -50.63 -47.38 22.51
C GLY A 6 -51.75 -46.90 21.56
N ALA A 7 -51.49 -46.95 20.24
CA ALA A 7 -52.41 -46.93 19.07
C ALA A 7 -53.17 -45.62 18.74
N GLY A 8 -53.39 -45.19 17.48
CA GLY A 8 -53.26 -45.81 16.15
C GLY A 8 -54.64 -45.95 15.46
N ALA A 9 -54.86 -45.32 14.29
CA ALA A 9 -55.79 -45.82 13.24
C ALA A 9 -55.75 -44.94 11.96
N ARG A 10 -55.67 -45.64 10.81
CA ARG A 10 -55.82 -45.16 9.42
C ARG A 10 -57.31 -45.07 9.03
N PHE A 11 -57.66 -44.28 8.00
CA PHE A 11 -58.63 -44.70 6.97
C PHE A 11 -58.37 -44.01 5.61
N LYS A 12 -58.61 -44.77 4.53
CA LYS A 12 -58.50 -44.46 3.10
C LYS A 12 -59.81 -43.88 2.54
N THR A 13 -59.74 -43.24 1.34
CA THR A 13 -60.62 -43.27 0.12
C THR A 13 -60.72 -41.86 -0.49
N ALA A 14 -60.26 -41.54 -1.72
CA ALA A 14 -60.69 -41.90 -3.09
C ALA A 14 -61.97 -41.17 -3.60
N GLY A 15 -61.89 -40.58 -4.81
CA GLY A 15 -63.01 -40.09 -5.66
C GLY A 15 -63.24 -38.57 -5.61
N SER A 16 -62.83 -37.75 -6.59
CA SER A 16 -63.33 -37.52 -7.96
C SER A 16 -64.53 -36.56 -8.10
N SER A 17 -64.29 -35.48 -8.85
CA SER A 17 -65.14 -34.91 -9.91
C SER A 17 -65.98 -33.63 -9.68
N THR A 18 -65.81 -32.74 -10.68
CA THR A 18 -66.74 -31.77 -11.30
C THR A 18 -66.84 -30.31 -10.81
N ASN A 19 -66.46 -29.40 -11.73
CA ASN A 19 -67.16 -28.22 -12.27
C ASN A 19 -68.09 -27.43 -11.30
N THR A 20 -68.13 -26.08 -11.24
CA THR A 20 -68.11 -25.10 -12.33
C THR A 20 -68.02 -23.68 -11.75
N GLN A 21 -67.32 -22.78 -12.46
CA GLN A 21 -67.56 -21.34 -12.64
C GLN A 21 -67.98 -20.44 -11.45
N HIS A 22 -67.13 -19.45 -11.12
CA HIS A 22 -67.52 -18.05 -11.34
C HIS A 22 -66.30 -17.17 -11.66
N ARG A 23 -66.41 -16.47 -12.80
CA ARG A 23 -65.50 -15.43 -13.28
C ARG A 23 -65.56 -14.23 -12.34
N PHE A 24 -64.41 -13.71 -11.92
CA PHE A 24 -64.20 -12.28 -11.80
C PHE A 24 -62.87 -11.93 -12.45
N ASN A 25 -62.98 -11.18 -13.55
CA ASN A 25 -61.90 -10.67 -14.35
C ASN A 25 -61.46 -9.34 -13.70
N LEU A 26 -60.25 -9.26 -13.19
CA LEU A 26 -59.60 -8.00 -12.86
C LEU A 26 -58.20 -8.02 -13.45
N ASP A 27 -58.09 -7.37 -14.60
CA ASP A 27 -56.84 -6.94 -15.21
C ASP A 27 -55.91 -6.32 -14.17
N ARG A 28 -54.74 -6.91 -13.97
CA ARG A 28 -53.57 -6.21 -13.42
C ARG A 28 -52.34 -6.57 -14.22
N GLY A 29 -51.71 -5.52 -14.72
CA GLY A 29 -50.58 -5.52 -15.63
C GLY A 29 -49.42 -6.42 -15.19
N ARG A 30 -48.84 -7.05 -16.20
CA ARG A 30 -47.63 -7.84 -16.17
C ARG A 30 -46.44 -6.93 -15.84
N ILE A 31 -46.08 -6.81 -14.56
CA ILE A 31 -44.79 -6.26 -14.15
C ILE A 31 -43.77 -7.38 -14.29
N SER A 32 -42.89 -7.28 -15.29
CA SER A 32 -41.75 -8.19 -15.43
C SER A 32 -40.85 -8.04 -14.20
N ARG A 33 -40.61 -9.14 -13.48
CA ARG A 33 -39.51 -9.22 -12.52
C ARG A 33 -38.21 -9.01 -13.29
N ARG A 34 -37.64 -7.80 -13.23
CA ARG A 34 -36.22 -7.61 -13.46
C ARG A 34 -35.52 -8.31 -12.29
N GLU A 35 -34.88 -9.44 -12.57
CA GLU A 35 -33.82 -9.94 -11.71
C GLU A 35 -32.77 -8.83 -11.59
N ILE A 36 -32.77 -8.15 -10.44
CA ILE A 36 -31.65 -7.34 -10.02
C ILE A 36 -30.59 -8.37 -9.64
N ALA A 37 -29.70 -8.69 -10.59
CA ALA A 37 -28.44 -9.31 -10.28
C ALA A 37 -27.65 -8.31 -9.41
N VAL A 38 -27.84 -8.41 -8.10
CA VAL A 38 -26.99 -7.71 -7.14
C VAL A 38 -25.65 -8.43 -7.22
N ASP A 39 -24.66 -7.74 -7.77
CA ASP A 39 -23.28 -8.23 -7.83
C ASP A 39 -22.85 -8.65 -6.42
N HIS A 40 -22.60 -9.94 -6.20
CA HIS A 40 -22.25 -10.50 -4.90
C HIS A 40 -21.03 -9.78 -4.28
N ASN A 41 -20.14 -9.22 -5.12
CA ASN A 41 -19.01 -8.40 -4.68
C ASN A 41 -19.44 -7.06 -4.04
N THR A 42 -20.49 -6.42 -4.56
CA THR A 42 -21.01 -5.16 -3.99
C THR A 42 -21.67 -5.35 -2.62
N MET A 43 -22.30 -6.50 -2.38
CA MET A 43 -22.90 -6.78 -1.06
C MET A 43 -21.84 -7.13 -0.02
N GLU A 44 -20.83 -7.93 -0.35
CA GLU A 44 -19.73 -8.21 0.58
C GLU A 44 -18.94 -6.94 0.94
N THR A 45 -18.65 -6.09 -0.04
CA THR A 45 -17.94 -4.83 0.20
C THR A 45 -18.76 -3.83 1.01
N LEU A 46 -20.08 -3.79 0.82
CA LEU A 46 -21.00 -2.98 1.63
C LEU A 46 -21.08 -3.50 3.06
N TRP A 47 -21.20 -4.82 3.26
CA TRP A 47 -21.22 -5.43 4.59
C TRP A 47 -19.89 -5.28 5.32
N ASP A 48 -18.75 -5.44 4.64
CA ASP A 48 -17.43 -5.18 5.21
C ASP A 48 -17.27 -3.70 5.58
N TRP A 49 -17.74 -2.77 4.73
CA TRP A 49 -17.73 -1.34 5.05
C TRP A 49 -18.61 -1.01 6.27
N ILE A 50 -19.85 -1.52 6.31
CA ILE A 50 -20.77 -1.34 7.45
C ILE A 50 -20.13 -1.91 8.74
N ARG A 51 -19.57 -3.12 8.68
CA ARG A 51 -18.87 -3.74 9.81
C ARG A 51 -17.70 -2.89 10.30
N LEU A 52 -16.91 -2.31 9.40
CA LEU A 52 -15.79 -1.43 9.75
C LEU A 52 -16.26 -0.11 10.40
N GLN A 53 -17.40 0.44 10.00
CA GLN A 53 -17.94 1.66 10.62
C GLN A 53 -18.52 1.40 12.02
N LEU A 54 -19.08 0.20 12.24
CA LEU A 54 -19.73 -0.19 13.48
C LEU A 54 -18.76 -0.81 14.51
N LYS A 55 -17.55 -1.22 14.10
CA LYS A 55 -16.53 -1.72 15.04
C LYS A 55 -16.08 -0.61 16.00
N PRO A 56 -15.97 -0.91 17.31
CA PRO A 56 -15.36 0.02 18.25
C PRO A 56 -13.93 0.34 17.82
N HIS A 57 -13.43 1.51 18.22
CA HIS A 57 -12.07 1.89 17.87
C HIS A 57 -11.06 0.88 18.41
N PRO A 58 -10.14 0.38 17.56
CA PRO A 58 -9.16 -0.61 18.00
C PRO A 58 -8.18 0.02 19.01
N PRO A 59 -7.52 -0.82 19.83
CA PRO A 59 -6.44 -0.35 20.70
C PRO A 59 -5.34 0.31 19.85
N PRO A 60 -4.61 1.29 20.41
CA PRO A 60 -3.54 1.96 19.68
C PRO A 60 -2.42 1.00 19.27
N SER A 61 -1.67 1.39 18.24
CA SER A 61 -0.65 0.57 17.60
C SER A 61 0.70 0.68 18.31
N LEU A 62 1.14 1.91 18.62
CA LEU A 62 2.44 2.21 19.24
C LEU A 62 2.71 1.42 20.52
N PRO A 63 1.77 1.26 21.48
CA PRO A 63 2.03 0.50 22.70
C PRO A 63 2.29 -0.99 22.47
N ARG A 64 1.91 -1.53 21.30
CA ARG A 64 2.14 -2.93 20.91
C ARG A 64 3.38 -3.10 20.06
N MET A 65 3.99 -2.01 19.64
CA MET A 65 5.14 -2.02 18.76
C MET A 65 6.44 -1.97 19.55
N ARG A 66 7.44 -2.69 19.05
CA ARG A 66 8.82 -2.57 19.52
C ARG A 66 9.44 -1.34 18.85
N LEU A 67 9.52 -0.25 19.62
CA LEU A 67 10.03 1.04 19.15
C LEU A 67 11.52 1.25 19.47
N SER A 68 12.15 0.28 20.14
CA SER A 68 13.59 0.22 20.42
C SER A 68 14.05 -1.23 20.70
N PRO A 69 15.36 -1.50 20.63
CA PRO A 69 15.90 -2.79 21.06
C PRO A 69 15.69 -3.09 22.56
N GLU A 70 15.51 -4.37 22.90
CA GLU A 70 15.30 -4.84 24.28
C GLU A 70 16.38 -4.35 25.24
N GLY A 71 15.98 -3.73 26.35
CA GLY A 71 16.88 -3.31 27.44
C GLY A 71 17.12 -1.81 27.55
N HIS A 72 16.63 -0.99 26.63
CA HIS A 72 16.70 0.48 26.76
C HIS A 72 15.45 1.02 27.48
N GLY A 73 15.59 1.36 28.76
CA GLY A 73 14.53 2.01 29.58
C GLY A 73 14.28 3.49 29.25
N ASN A 74 14.83 3.99 28.13
CA ASN A 74 14.63 5.36 27.65
C ASN A 74 13.46 5.42 26.67
N ASN A 75 12.81 6.59 26.60
CA ASN A 75 11.70 6.85 25.69
C ASN A 75 12.10 6.46 24.25
N PRO A 76 11.39 5.55 23.57
CA PRO A 76 11.76 5.12 22.24
C PRO A 76 11.50 6.26 21.25
N LEU A 77 12.57 6.97 20.91
CA LEU A 77 12.51 8.28 20.30
C LEU A 77 13.06 8.20 18.87
N MET A 78 12.19 8.51 17.92
CA MET A 78 12.48 9.05 16.60
C MET A 78 12.78 8.05 15.49
N VAL A 79 11.95 8.12 14.43
CA VAL A 79 12.22 7.49 13.14
C VAL A 79 12.94 8.48 12.23
N LEU A 80 14.19 8.20 11.88
CA LEU A 80 14.89 9.00 10.88
C LEU A 80 14.67 8.42 9.48
N GLN A 81 14.07 9.20 8.58
CA GLN A 81 14.17 8.93 7.15
C GLN A 81 15.60 9.27 6.68
N PHE A 82 16.42 8.26 6.41
CA PHE A 82 17.84 8.45 6.08
C PHE A 82 18.09 8.57 4.57
N PHE A 83 17.26 9.33 3.87
CA PHE A 83 17.44 9.65 2.45
C PHE A 83 16.56 10.83 2.02
N THR A 84 16.94 11.45 0.93
CA THR A 84 16.13 12.39 0.14
C THR A 84 16.01 11.87 -1.29
N TRP A 85 15.14 12.46 -2.11
CA TRP A 85 14.99 12.02 -3.50
C TRP A 85 16.30 12.07 -4.31
N GLU A 86 17.12 13.08 -4.02
CA GLU A 86 18.38 13.34 -4.73
C GLU A 86 19.60 12.70 -4.07
N SER A 87 19.42 11.94 -2.98
CA SER A 87 20.52 11.25 -2.31
C SER A 87 21.29 10.35 -3.29
N LYS A 88 22.52 10.78 -3.59
CA LYS A 88 23.51 10.07 -4.41
C LYS A 88 24.86 10.72 -4.17
N HIS A 89 25.89 9.91 -4.06
CA HIS A 89 27.26 10.37 -3.99
C HIS A 89 28.07 9.70 -5.12
N PRO A 90 28.99 10.41 -5.79
CA PRO A 90 29.76 9.83 -6.89
C PRO A 90 30.63 8.65 -6.45
N ASP A 91 31.31 8.79 -5.31
CA ASP A 91 32.37 7.85 -4.89
C ASP A 91 32.03 7.05 -3.62
N MET A 92 30.83 7.23 -3.06
CA MET A 92 30.44 6.65 -1.77
C MET A 92 29.12 5.90 -1.91
N SER A 93 29.10 4.65 -1.42
CA SER A 93 27.85 3.92 -1.22
C SER A 93 27.05 4.59 -0.11
N TRP A 94 25.75 4.75 -0.32
CA TRP A 94 24.82 5.24 0.70
C TRP A 94 24.77 4.34 1.93
N TRP A 95 24.95 3.02 1.75
CA TRP A 95 25.03 2.06 2.86
C TRP A 95 26.27 2.25 3.72
N LYS A 96 27.42 2.57 3.12
CA LYS A 96 28.64 2.91 3.86
C LYS A 96 28.53 4.25 4.58
N HIS A 97 27.88 5.23 3.93
CA HIS A 97 27.57 6.50 4.58
C HIS A 97 26.73 6.26 5.83
N PHE A 98 25.63 5.51 5.67
CA PHE A 98 24.76 5.15 6.79
C PHE A 98 25.54 4.45 7.91
N GLU A 99 26.32 3.42 7.59
CA GLU A 99 27.17 2.70 8.55
C GLU A 99 28.09 3.64 9.34
N THR A 100 28.68 4.64 8.67
CA THR A 100 29.59 5.62 9.29
C THR A 100 28.85 6.59 10.22
N GLU A 101 27.60 6.95 9.90
CA GLU A 101 26.81 7.90 10.69
C GLU A 101 26.09 7.26 11.89
N VAL A 102 25.90 5.93 11.90
CA VAL A 102 25.20 5.20 12.97
C VAL A 102 25.63 5.60 14.39
N PRO A 103 26.94 5.69 14.73
CA PRO A 103 27.35 6.07 16.08
C PRO A 103 26.84 7.46 16.48
N THR A 104 26.98 8.44 15.60
CA THR A 104 26.48 9.81 15.80
C THR A 104 24.95 9.82 15.96
N LEU A 105 24.24 9.03 15.15
CA LEU A 105 22.78 8.92 15.23
C LEU A 105 22.31 8.31 16.56
N ALA A 106 23.04 7.31 17.06
CA ALA A 106 22.75 6.72 18.36
C ALA A 106 22.99 7.72 19.50
N GLU A 107 24.07 8.52 19.43
CA GLU A 107 24.35 9.60 20.39
C GLU A 107 23.29 10.70 20.39
N LEU A 108 22.72 11.01 19.22
CA LEU A 108 21.60 11.94 19.08
C LEU A 108 20.27 11.39 19.61
N GLY A 109 20.21 10.08 19.90
CA GLY A 109 19.06 9.42 20.51
C GLY A 109 18.08 8.78 19.54
N PHE A 110 18.43 8.62 18.25
CA PHE A 110 17.58 7.91 17.30
C PHE A 110 17.50 6.42 17.65
N THR A 111 16.29 5.87 17.72
CA THR A 111 16.07 4.43 17.97
C THR A 111 15.67 3.64 16.74
N GLN A 112 15.15 4.32 15.70
CA GLN A 112 14.69 3.68 14.47
C GLN A 112 15.13 4.47 13.24
N ILE A 113 15.51 3.75 12.18
CA ILE A 113 15.93 4.37 10.92
C ILE A 113 15.20 3.71 9.76
N TRP A 114 14.56 4.53 8.94
CA TRP A 114 13.94 4.15 7.69
C TRP A 114 14.93 4.36 6.54
N LEU A 115 15.34 3.25 5.92
CA LEU A 115 16.21 3.24 4.75
C LEU A 115 15.41 3.16 3.45
N PRO A 116 15.92 3.75 2.34
CA PRO A 116 15.24 3.73 1.05
C PRO A 116 15.11 2.31 0.50
N PRO A 117 14.26 2.09 -0.53
CA PRO A 117 14.02 0.75 -1.07
C PRO A 117 15.33 0.08 -1.53
N PRO A 118 15.71 -1.07 -0.93
CA PRO A 118 16.99 -1.72 -1.23
C PRO A 118 16.93 -2.61 -2.47
N ASN A 119 15.78 -2.69 -3.16
CA ASN A 119 15.53 -3.55 -4.31
C ASN A 119 16.28 -3.08 -5.57
N LYS A 120 16.40 -3.98 -6.56
CA LYS A 120 16.87 -3.60 -7.88
C LYS A 120 15.79 -2.78 -8.58
N ALA A 121 16.15 -1.58 -9.00
CA ALA A 121 15.31 -0.64 -9.73
C ALA A 121 15.55 -0.76 -11.25
N MET A 122 14.64 -0.22 -12.05
CA MET A 122 14.85 -0.06 -13.49
C MET A 122 15.94 0.99 -13.76
N THR A 123 15.81 2.18 -13.18
CA THR A 123 16.75 3.31 -13.30
C THR A 123 16.76 4.25 -12.10
N GLY A 124 15.73 4.23 -11.24
CA GLY A 124 15.41 5.25 -10.27
C GLY A 124 15.88 4.98 -8.85
N GLN A 125 15.15 5.57 -7.90
CA GLN A 125 15.43 5.60 -6.47
C GLN A 125 15.05 4.30 -5.75
N GLY A 126 14.41 3.35 -6.44
CA GLY A 126 13.93 2.09 -5.85
C GLY A 126 12.42 1.91 -5.95
N TYR A 127 11.66 3.00 -6.05
CA TYR A 127 10.20 2.98 -6.25
C TYR A 127 9.80 2.40 -7.62
N ASP A 128 10.68 2.43 -8.61
CA ASP A 128 10.55 1.71 -9.88
C ASP A 128 11.02 0.25 -9.74
N ALA A 129 10.37 -0.50 -8.83
CA ALA A 129 10.83 -1.81 -8.41
C ALA A 129 10.82 -2.85 -9.54
N TYR A 130 11.99 -3.36 -9.90
CA TYR A 130 12.15 -4.46 -10.86
C TYR A 130 12.23 -5.82 -10.17
N ASP A 131 13.24 -6.04 -9.33
CA ASP A 131 13.44 -7.28 -8.56
C ASP A 131 13.63 -6.91 -7.09
N LEU A 132 12.86 -7.54 -6.20
CA LEU A 132 12.91 -7.28 -4.76
C LEU A 132 14.21 -7.78 -4.11
N VAL A 133 15.05 -8.48 -4.87
CA VAL A 133 16.41 -8.89 -4.49
C VAL A 133 17.48 -8.08 -5.24
N SER A 134 18.50 -7.61 -4.53
CA SER A 134 19.51 -6.68 -5.05
C SER A 134 20.96 -7.19 -5.07
N GLU A 135 21.16 -8.48 -5.35
CA GLU A 135 22.49 -9.13 -5.35
C GLU A 135 23.05 -9.41 -6.75
N PHE A 136 22.23 -9.34 -7.80
CA PHE A 136 22.58 -9.90 -9.11
C PHE A 136 22.85 -8.84 -10.17
N ASN A 137 23.63 -9.22 -11.20
CA ASN A 137 23.80 -8.38 -12.39
C ASN A 137 22.48 -8.36 -13.19
N GLN A 138 21.69 -7.32 -12.97
CA GLN A 138 20.40 -7.09 -13.57
C GLN A 138 20.29 -5.59 -13.88
N LYS A 139 19.71 -5.25 -15.04
CA LYS A 139 19.61 -3.86 -15.52
C LYS A 139 20.96 -3.14 -15.61
N GLY A 140 22.00 -3.88 -16.01
CA GLY A 140 23.34 -3.34 -16.28
C GLY A 140 24.20 -3.07 -15.04
N THR A 141 23.74 -3.45 -13.85
CA THR A 141 24.49 -3.27 -12.60
C THR A 141 24.25 -4.42 -11.62
N VAL A 142 25.25 -4.70 -10.78
CA VAL A 142 25.09 -5.59 -9.61
C VAL A 142 24.49 -4.80 -8.46
N ALA A 143 25.17 -3.73 -8.03
CA ALA A 143 24.73 -2.86 -6.94
C ALA A 143 23.47 -2.06 -7.31
N THR A 144 22.69 -1.67 -6.30
CA THR A 144 21.64 -0.67 -6.47
C THR A 144 22.25 0.73 -6.51
N ARG A 145 21.40 1.76 -6.68
CA ARG A 145 21.81 3.16 -6.48
C ARG A 145 22.45 3.40 -5.11
N TRP A 146 22.03 2.64 -4.11
CA TRP A 146 22.41 2.83 -2.71
C TRP A 146 23.69 2.06 -2.34
N GLY A 147 23.94 0.92 -2.98
CA GLY A 147 25.13 0.09 -2.74
C GLY A 147 24.85 -1.39 -2.98
N SER A 148 25.79 -2.24 -2.53
CA SER A 148 25.66 -3.69 -2.61
C SER A 148 24.83 -4.28 -1.45
N LYS A 149 24.30 -5.49 -1.65
CA LYS A 149 23.61 -6.24 -0.58
C LYS A 149 24.49 -6.45 0.66
N ASN A 150 25.77 -6.74 0.49
CA ASN A 150 26.68 -6.99 1.62
C ASN A 150 26.88 -5.72 2.44
N GLU A 151 27.06 -4.56 1.80
CA GLU A 151 27.13 -3.27 2.50
C GLU A 151 25.82 -2.97 3.23
N PHE A 152 24.66 -3.29 2.65
CA PHE A 152 23.35 -3.11 3.29
C PHE A 152 23.20 -3.96 4.56
N VAL A 153 23.51 -5.25 4.49
CA VAL A 153 23.43 -6.18 5.63
C VAL A 153 24.41 -5.75 6.73
N GLN A 154 25.64 -5.37 6.35
CA GLN A 154 26.65 -4.89 7.29
C GLN A 154 26.19 -3.61 7.99
N ALA A 155 25.63 -2.64 7.26
CA ALA A 155 25.16 -1.40 7.86
C ALA A 155 24.00 -1.61 8.85
N ILE A 156 23.09 -2.54 8.56
CA ILE A 156 22.01 -2.93 9.49
C ILE A 156 22.57 -3.62 10.73
N ALA A 157 23.59 -4.49 10.57
CA ALA A 157 24.25 -5.12 11.70
C ALA A 157 24.94 -4.09 12.61
N THR A 158 25.61 -3.09 12.03
CA THR A 158 26.21 -1.97 12.76
C THR A 158 25.16 -1.13 13.48
N ALA A 159 24.04 -0.79 12.81
CA ALA A 159 22.91 -0.10 13.43
C ALA A 159 22.39 -0.85 14.66
N LYS A 160 22.16 -2.16 14.52
CA LYS A 160 21.68 -3.01 15.60
C LYS A 160 22.67 -3.09 16.76
N ALA A 161 23.96 -3.15 16.49
CA ALA A 161 25.02 -3.15 17.52
C ALA A 161 25.04 -1.83 18.32
N HIS A 162 24.59 -0.73 17.74
CA HIS A 162 24.43 0.57 18.38
C HIS A 162 23.03 0.85 18.92
N GLY A 163 22.16 -0.17 18.98
CA GLY A 163 20.82 -0.01 19.57
C GLY A 163 19.81 0.68 18.65
N ILE A 164 20.04 0.69 17.34
CA ILE A 164 19.15 1.27 16.34
C ILE A 164 18.46 0.18 15.52
N ASP A 165 17.14 0.25 15.43
CA ASP A 165 16.33 -0.67 14.63
C ASP A 165 16.15 -0.22 13.16
N VAL A 166 16.32 -1.21 12.29
CA VAL A 166 16.14 -1.27 10.83
C VAL A 166 14.70 -1.19 10.28
N LEU A 167 14.21 -0.13 9.63
CA LEU A 167 12.99 -0.20 8.78
C LEU A 167 13.32 -0.18 7.28
N ILE A 168 12.85 -1.20 6.56
CA ILE A 168 13.06 -1.34 5.11
C ILE A 168 11.86 -0.77 4.34
N ASP A 169 12.09 0.11 3.36
CA ASP A 169 11.02 0.52 2.45
C ASP A 169 10.62 -0.62 1.51
N ALA A 170 9.33 -0.96 1.51
CA ALA A 170 8.76 -2.06 0.76
C ALA A 170 7.79 -1.53 -0.31
N VAL A 171 8.25 -1.60 -1.56
CA VAL A 171 7.51 -1.19 -2.75
C VAL A 171 6.82 -2.41 -3.35
N LEU A 172 5.57 -2.64 -2.95
CA LEU A 172 4.82 -3.87 -3.25
C LEU A 172 3.55 -3.62 -4.07
N ASN A 173 3.36 -2.40 -4.55
CA ASN A 173 2.19 -2.02 -5.32
C ASN A 173 2.32 -2.38 -6.81
N HIS A 174 3.49 -2.08 -7.38
CA HIS A 174 3.72 -2.15 -8.82
C HIS A 174 5.11 -2.72 -9.13
N LYS A 175 5.30 -3.15 -10.38
CA LYS A 175 6.62 -3.52 -10.91
C LYS A 175 6.90 -2.75 -12.20
N LEU A 176 8.15 -2.35 -12.40
CA LEU A 176 8.60 -1.63 -13.59
C LEU A 176 9.82 -2.30 -14.23
N GLY A 177 9.98 -2.05 -15.53
CA GLY A 177 11.17 -2.46 -16.28
C GLY A 177 11.22 -3.96 -16.54
N ALA A 178 10.14 -4.56 -17.03
CA ALA A 178 10.15 -5.99 -17.36
C ALA A 178 11.15 -6.36 -18.47
N ASP A 179 11.34 -7.67 -18.68
CA ASP A 179 12.39 -8.20 -19.56
C ASP A 179 11.90 -8.44 -20.98
N ARG A 180 10.62 -8.80 -21.16
CA ARG A 180 10.00 -9.04 -22.46
C ARG A 180 8.57 -8.51 -22.53
N VAL A 181 8.08 -8.33 -23.75
CA VAL A 181 6.70 -7.95 -24.07
C VAL A 181 5.82 -9.19 -24.17
N GLU A 182 4.58 -9.09 -23.71
CA GLU A 182 3.54 -10.10 -23.91
C GLU A 182 2.30 -9.46 -24.58
N SER A 183 1.62 -10.23 -25.43
CA SER A 183 0.32 -9.85 -25.99
C SER A 183 -0.80 -10.43 -25.14
N PHE A 184 -1.74 -9.60 -24.73
CA PHE A 184 -2.88 -10.01 -23.92
C PHE A 184 -4.08 -9.09 -24.13
N LYS A 185 -5.25 -9.54 -23.71
CA LYS A 185 -6.50 -8.77 -23.81
C LYS A 185 -6.60 -7.79 -22.64
N ALA A 186 -6.94 -6.55 -22.95
CA ALA A 186 -7.21 -5.52 -21.96
C ALA A 186 -8.33 -4.58 -22.40
N VAL A 187 -8.91 -3.85 -21.47
CA VAL A 187 -9.95 -2.85 -21.73
C VAL A 187 -9.47 -1.48 -21.24
N PRO A 188 -9.56 -0.42 -22.07
CA PRO A 188 -9.22 0.93 -21.62
C PRO A 188 -10.28 1.42 -20.62
N VAL A 189 -9.84 2.06 -19.53
CA VAL A 189 -10.71 2.58 -18.47
C VAL A 189 -10.54 4.08 -18.28
N ASP A 190 -11.58 4.72 -17.73
CA ASP A 190 -11.63 6.16 -17.47
C ASP A 190 -10.65 6.55 -16.33
N PRO A 191 -9.69 7.46 -16.56
CA PRO A 191 -8.78 7.93 -15.51
C PRO A 191 -9.45 8.72 -14.38
N GLN A 192 -10.72 9.09 -14.50
CA GLN A 192 -11.48 9.70 -13.41
C GLN A 192 -12.42 8.72 -12.71
N ASN A 193 -12.61 7.53 -13.30
CA ASN A 193 -13.37 6.44 -12.70
C ASN A 193 -12.90 5.09 -13.25
N ARG A 194 -11.98 4.41 -12.54
CA ARG A 194 -11.37 3.15 -13.02
C ARG A 194 -12.37 2.00 -13.21
N LEU A 195 -13.57 2.12 -12.66
CA LEU A 195 -14.66 1.15 -12.84
C LEU A 195 -15.38 1.30 -14.19
N LYS A 196 -15.17 2.41 -14.90
CA LYS A 196 -15.83 2.72 -16.16
C LYS A 196 -14.92 2.39 -17.33
N SER A 197 -15.31 1.41 -18.14
CA SER A 197 -14.68 1.13 -19.43
C SER A 197 -14.99 2.24 -20.44
N ILE A 198 -13.99 2.69 -21.19
CA ILE A 198 -14.12 3.74 -22.22
C ILE A 198 -13.94 3.23 -23.65
N GLY A 199 -13.83 1.90 -23.82
CA GLY A 199 -13.71 1.26 -25.12
C GLY A 199 -13.93 -0.25 -25.05
N PRO A 200 -13.94 -0.94 -26.20
CA PRO A 200 -14.04 -2.39 -26.24
C PRO A 200 -12.78 -3.07 -25.71
N VAL A 201 -12.90 -4.36 -25.38
CA VAL A 201 -11.72 -5.21 -25.13
C VAL A 201 -10.88 -5.26 -26.40
N GLN A 202 -9.58 -5.04 -26.26
CA GLN A 202 -8.62 -5.06 -27.34
C GLN A 202 -7.37 -5.83 -26.93
N GLU A 203 -6.68 -6.39 -27.93
CA GLU A 203 -5.36 -6.98 -27.70
C GLU A 203 -4.33 -5.86 -27.65
N ILE A 204 -3.57 -5.81 -26.55
CA ILE A 204 -2.49 -4.85 -26.35
C ILE A 204 -1.17 -5.61 -26.15
N GLU A 205 -0.07 -4.87 -26.25
CA GLU A 205 1.25 -5.38 -25.89
C GLU A 205 1.78 -4.65 -24.67
N GLY A 206 2.06 -5.38 -23.60
CA GLY A 206 2.60 -4.83 -22.35
C GLY A 206 3.93 -5.46 -21.97
N TRP A 207 4.79 -4.69 -21.32
CA TRP A 207 6.04 -5.20 -20.71
C TRP A 207 5.74 -5.93 -19.40
N THR A 208 5.00 -7.04 -19.44
CA THR A 208 4.53 -7.70 -18.21
C THR A 208 5.41 -8.86 -17.75
N ALA A 209 6.45 -9.19 -18.48
CA ALA A 209 7.17 -10.43 -18.25
C ALA A 209 8.53 -10.24 -17.58
N PHE A 210 8.66 -10.73 -16.35
CA PHE A 210 9.87 -10.64 -15.54
C PHE A 210 10.46 -12.03 -15.36
N ASP A 211 11.60 -12.27 -15.99
CA ASP A 211 12.30 -13.56 -15.99
C ASP A 211 13.43 -13.62 -14.98
N PHE A 212 13.98 -12.46 -14.60
CA PHE A 212 15.09 -12.34 -13.67
C PHE A 212 16.30 -13.22 -14.06
N SER A 213 16.70 -13.17 -15.34
CA SER A 213 17.77 -14.03 -15.89
C SER A 213 19.07 -13.98 -15.08
N GLY A 214 19.45 -12.80 -14.57
CA GLY A 214 20.64 -12.64 -13.71
C GLY A 214 20.55 -13.32 -12.34
N ARG A 215 19.33 -13.57 -11.83
CA ARG A 215 19.07 -14.27 -10.56
C ARG A 215 19.00 -15.79 -10.74
N ALA A 216 18.63 -16.26 -11.93
CA ALA A 216 18.59 -17.67 -12.32
C ALA A 216 17.88 -18.59 -11.28
N GLY A 217 16.76 -18.14 -10.73
CA GLY A 217 15.97 -18.91 -9.75
C GLY A 217 16.51 -18.91 -8.31
N LYS A 218 17.61 -18.20 -8.02
CA LYS A 218 18.12 -18.08 -6.65
C LYS A 218 17.10 -17.35 -5.77
N TYR A 219 16.84 -17.90 -4.58
CA TYR A 219 15.82 -17.50 -3.60
C TYR A 219 14.35 -17.75 -3.99
N SER A 220 13.95 -17.49 -5.24
CA SER A 220 12.60 -17.76 -5.73
C SER A 220 12.61 -18.17 -7.20
N ASN A 221 11.76 -19.13 -7.59
CA ASN A 221 11.58 -19.51 -8.99
C ASN A 221 10.44 -18.74 -9.67
N MET A 222 9.80 -17.79 -8.99
CA MET A 222 8.67 -17.05 -9.54
C MET A 222 9.10 -16.20 -10.73
N LYS A 223 8.36 -16.37 -11.82
CA LYS A 223 8.42 -15.54 -13.02
C LYS A 223 7.09 -14.81 -13.16
N TRP A 224 7.16 -13.53 -13.48
CA TRP A 224 5.96 -12.71 -13.60
C TRP A 224 5.55 -12.63 -15.07
N THR A 225 4.25 -12.50 -15.28
CA THR A 225 3.55 -12.42 -16.57
C THR A 225 2.31 -11.55 -16.38
N HIS A 226 1.61 -11.19 -17.46
CA HIS A 226 0.35 -10.44 -17.38
C HIS A 226 -0.72 -11.07 -16.48
N GLU A 227 -0.65 -12.37 -16.17
CA GLU A 227 -1.58 -13.03 -15.23
C GLU A 227 -1.39 -12.59 -13.77
N HIS A 228 -0.28 -11.91 -13.46
CA HIS A 228 0.07 -11.46 -12.12
C HIS A 228 -0.23 -9.98 -11.87
N PHE A 229 -0.82 -9.29 -12.85
CA PHE A 229 -1.08 -7.85 -12.80
C PHE A 229 -2.55 -7.54 -13.11
N THR A 230 -3.12 -6.53 -12.46
CA THR A 230 -4.52 -6.09 -12.71
C THR A 230 -4.62 -5.09 -13.85
N GLY A 231 -3.57 -4.31 -14.12
CA GLY A 231 -3.58 -3.29 -15.16
C GLY A 231 -2.22 -2.75 -15.55
N VAL A 232 -2.21 -2.01 -16.67
CA VAL A 232 -1.05 -1.40 -17.32
C VAL A 232 -1.39 0.00 -17.85
N ASP A 233 -0.41 0.89 -18.04
CA ASP A 233 -0.63 2.26 -18.55
C ASP A 233 -0.13 2.51 -19.98
N TRP A 234 0.50 1.51 -20.57
CA TRP A 234 1.12 1.63 -21.89
C TRP A 234 0.77 0.45 -22.77
N ASP A 235 0.29 0.76 -23.97
CA ASP A 235 0.20 -0.21 -25.06
C ASP A 235 1.39 -0.02 -26.01
N ASN A 236 2.31 -0.98 -25.98
CA ASN A 236 3.50 -1.00 -26.83
C ASN A 236 3.16 -1.17 -28.32
N ARG A 237 2.05 -1.83 -28.64
CA ARG A 237 1.61 -2.06 -30.03
C ARG A 237 1.16 -0.76 -30.67
N SER A 238 0.23 -0.05 -30.03
CA SER A 238 -0.29 1.22 -30.56
C SER A 238 0.51 2.46 -30.15
N ARG A 239 1.50 2.31 -29.26
CA ARG A 239 2.33 3.40 -28.72
C ARG A 239 1.51 4.47 -28.01
N LYS A 240 0.51 4.06 -27.24
CA LYS A 240 -0.43 4.97 -26.56
C LYS A 240 -0.36 4.81 -25.05
N ASN A 241 -0.36 5.95 -24.38
CA ASN A 241 -0.64 6.04 -22.95
C ASN A 241 -2.15 5.90 -22.74
N GLY A 242 -2.54 5.14 -21.73
CA GLY A 242 -3.92 4.98 -21.29
C GLY A 242 -3.99 3.97 -20.16
N ILE A 243 -4.97 4.07 -19.27
CA ILE A 243 -5.12 3.06 -18.22
C ILE A 243 -5.88 1.87 -18.80
N TYR A 244 -5.25 0.70 -18.82
CA TYR A 244 -5.83 -0.54 -19.33
C TYR A 244 -5.97 -1.55 -18.20
N ARG A 245 -7.18 -2.08 -18.03
CA ARG A 245 -7.44 -3.20 -17.12
C ARG A 245 -7.26 -4.51 -17.88
N ILE A 246 -6.45 -5.43 -17.34
CA ILE A 246 -6.22 -6.74 -17.94
C ILE A 246 -7.50 -7.58 -17.85
N VAL A 247 -7.78 -8.33 -18.91
CA VAL A 247 -8.94 -9.22 -19.02
C VAL A 247 -8.47 -10.63 -19.32
N SER A 248 -8.70 -11.55 -18.39
CA SER A 248 -8.51 -12.99 -18.58
C SER A 248 -9.49 -13.77 -17.69
N ASP A 249 -9.69 -15.06 -17.98
CA ASP A 249 -10.54 -15.94 -17.17
C ASP A 249 -10.00 -16.16 -15.74
N LYS A 250 -8.70 -15.89 -15.54
CA LYS A 250 -8.02 -15.98 -14.24
C LYS A 250 -8.08 -14.67 -13.45
N HIS A 251 -8.49 -13.57 -14.09
CA HIS A 251 -8.47 -12.23 -13.50
C HIS A 251 -9.83 -11.80 -12.99
N GLN A 252 -9.84 -11.22 -11.79
CA GLN A 252 -11.06 -10.67 -11.15
C GLN A 252 -11.15 -9.13 -11.27
N GLY A 253 -10.40 -8.51 -12.17
CA GLY A 253 -10.41 -7.06 -12.39
C GLY A 253 -9.66 -6.28 -11.32
N TRP A 254 -10.11 -5.09 -10.94
CA TRP A 254 -9.51 -4.33 -9.83
C TRP A 254 -9.86 -4.93 -8.48
N SER A 255 -8.96 -4.86 -7.49
CA SER A 255 -9.32 -5.23 -6.12
C SER A 255 -10.41 -4.29 -5.59
N PRO A 256 -11.51 -4.80 -5.00
CA PRO A 256 -12.53 -3.95 -4.39
C PRO A 256 -12.15 -3.48 -2.97
N PHE A 257 -11.01 -3.93 -2.42
CA PHE A 257 -10.57 -3.67 -1.06
C PHE A 257 -9.47 -2.60 -0.96
N VAL A 258 -9.48 -1.63 -1.88
CA VAL A 258 -8.56 -0.48 -1.99
C VAL A 258 -9.30 0.84 -1.73
N ASP A 259 -8.61 1.97 -1.85
CA ASP A 259 -9.26 3.29 -1.77
C ASP A 259 -10.31 3.50 -2.87
N LYS A 260 -11.35 4.29 -2.57
CA LYS A 260 -12.45 4.57 -3.50
C LYS A 260 -12.25 5.86 -4.30
N GLU A 261 -11.14 6.57 -4.08
CA GLU A 261 -10.75 7.68 -4.95
C GLU A 261 -10.78 7.24 -6.41
N LEU A 262 -11.30 8.13 -7.28
CA LEU A 262 -11.40 7.87 -8.72
C LEU A 262 -12.15 6.56 -9.03
N GLY A 263 -13.17 6.26 -8.21
CA GLY A 263 -14.02 5.06 -8.26
C GLY A 263 -13.39 3.83 -7.61
N ASN A 264 -12.14 3.54 -7.96
CA ASN A 264 -11.32 2.48 -7.42
C ASN A 264 -9.85 2.85 -7.65
N TYR A 265 -9.06 2.93 -6.58
CA TYR A 265 -7.68 3.37 -6.67
C TYR A 265 -6.65 2.24 -6.57
N ASP A 266 -6.96 1.04 -7.08
CA ASP A 266 -5.99 -0.05 -7.20
C ASP A 266 -4.82 0.39 -8.09
N TYR A 267 -5.13 0.87 -9.30
CA TYR A 267 -4.12 1.32 -10.25
C TYR A 267 -3.53 2.69 -9.87
N LEU A 268 -2.23 2.72 -9.50
CA LEU A 268 -1.50 3.95 -9.17
C LEU A 268 -0.76 4.58 -10.35
N LEU A 269 0.21 3.85 -10.93
CA LEU A 269 1.19 4.47 -11.84
C LEU A 269 0.70 4.53 -13.27
N GLY A 270 0.33 5.73 -13.71
CA GLY A 270 -0.11 6.07 -15.05
C GLY A 270 -0.99 7.31 -14.97
N VAL A 271 -0.40 8.46 -15.35
CA VAL A 271 -0.91 9.85 -15.32
C VAL A 271 -0.60 10.68 -14.04
N ASP A 272 -0.44 10.11 -12.85
CA ASP A 272 -0.26 10.92 -11.61
C ASP A 272 1.20 11.18 -11.16
N VAL A 273 2.21 10.60 -11.81
CA VAL A 273 3.65 10.84 -11.50
C VAL A 273 4.37 11.68 -12.56
N CYS A 274 3.64 12.17 -13.57
CA CYS A 274 4.19 13.16 -14.50
C CYS A 274 4.09 14.56 -13.88
N THR A 275 5.19 15.00 -13.28
CA THR A 275 5.43 16.36 -12.78
C THR A 275 4.79 17.44 -13.68
N PRO A 276 4.03 18.41 -13.14
CA PRO A 276 3.62 19.58 -13.93
C PRO A 276 4.80 20.52 -14.26
N PHE A 277 6.01 20.29 -13.74
CA PHE A 277 7.16 21.20 -13.87
C PHE A 277 8.32 20.72 -14.74
N ARG A 278 8.19 19.57 -15.41
CA ARG A 278 9.03 19.24 -16.57
C ARG A 278 8.15 18.66 -17.65
N SER A 279 8.12 19.34 -18.79
CA SER A 279 7.59 18.85 -20.06
C SER A 279 8.40 17.63 -20.53
N VAL A 280 8.17 16.47 -19.92
CA VAL A 280 8.58 15.18 -20.45
C VAL A 280 7.36 14.27 -20.36
N SER A 281 6.35 14.59 -21.17
CA SER A 281 5.20 13.69 -21.45
C SER A 281 5.59 12.49 -22.33
N THR A 282 6.85 12.04 -22.25
CA THR A 282 7.43 11.00 -23.12
C THR A 282 8.14 9.88 -22.35
N ALA A 283 8.21 9.94 -21.01
CA ALA A 283 8.73 8.84 -20.22
C ALA A 283 7.69 7.71 -20.20
N ARG A 284 8.01 6.58 -20.84
CA ARG A 284 7.26 5.33 -20.69
C ARG A 284 7.28 4.96 -19.21
N SER A 285 6.13 5.00 -18.55
CA SER A 285 6.06 4.56 -17.17
C SER A 285 6.07 3.03 -17.08
N ASP A 286 5.66 2.31 -18.15
CA ASP A 286 5.68 0.83 -18.27
C ASP A 286 5.44 0.18 -16.89
N ALA A 287 4.39 0.63 -16.21
CA ALA A 287 4.12 0.29 -14.82
C ALA A 287 2.97 -0.69 -14.73
N PHE A 288 3.16 -1.74 -13.93
CA PHE A 288 2.24 -2.85 -13.84
C PHE A 288 1.72 -2.99 -12.41
N GLN A 289 0.41 -2.84 -12.24
CA GLN A 289 -0.23 -2.97 -10.93
C GLN A 289 -0.32 -4.43 -10.55
N ILE A 290 0.27 -4.82 -9.42
CA ILE A 290 0.32 -6.21 -8.95
C ILE A 290 -1.09 -6.68 -8.55
N ASP A 291 -1.49 -7.89 -8.95
CA ASP A 291 -2.72 -8.52 -8.42
C ASP A 291 -2.45 -9.22 -7.10
N HIS A 292 -2.65 -8.51 -5.98
CA HIS A 292 -2.51 -9.08 -4.64
C HIS A 292 -3.53 -10.17 -4.30
N ARG A 293 -4.50 -10.49 -5.17
CA ARG A 293 -5.41 -11.63 -4.99
C ARG A 293 -4.88 -12.90 -5.65
N ASN A 294 -3.93 -12.80 -6.56
CA ASN A 294 -3.29 -13.95 -7.18
C ASN A 294 -2.52 -14.77 -6.12
N PRO A 295 -2.82 -16.07 -5.92
CA PRO A 295 -2.17 -16.88 -4.89
C PRO A 295 -0.65 -17.01 -5.03
N GLU A 296 -0.13 -17.04 -6.27
CA GLU A 296 1.32 -17.14 -6.53
C GLU A 296 2.02 -15.85 -6.11
N VAL A 297 1.45 -14.70 -6.49
CA VAL A 297 1.92 -13.37 -6.07
C VAL A 297 1.96 -13.25 -4.55
N ARG A 298 0.85 -13.61 -3.88
CA ARG A 298 0.75 -13.53 -2.42
C ARG A 298 1.83 -14.38 -1.77
N LYS A 299 1.98 -15.62 -2.22
CA LYS A 299 2.96 -16.54 -1.66
C LYS A 299 4.38 -15.98 -1.80
N ASP A 300 4.77 -15.56 -3.00
CA ASP A 300 6.13 -15.08 -3.28
C ASP A 300 6.47 -13.80 -2.48
N ILE A 301 5.56 -12.83 -2.40
CA ILE A 301 5.78 -11.61 -1.61
C ILE A 301 5.89 -11.92 -0.10
N LEU A 302 5.07 -12.84 0.42
CA LEU A 302 5.12 -13.23 1.83
C LEU A 302 6.41 -14.01 2.16
N GLU A 303 6.84 -14.90 1.28
CA GLU A 303 8.13 -15.61 1.40
C GLU A 303 9.30 -14.61 1.33
N TRP A 304 9.25 -13.64 0.42
CA TRP A 304 10.22 -12.55 0.34
C TRP A 304 10.29 -11.74 1.65
N ALA A 305 9.14 -11.39 2.23
CA ALA A 305 9.09 -10.60 3.46
C ALA A 305 9.79 -11.31 4.64
N GLY A 306 9.55 -12.61 4.81
CA GLY A 306 10.25 -13.41 5.81
C GLY A 306 11.75 -13.52 5.51
N TRP A 307 12.09 -13.80 4.26
CA TRP A 307 13.47 -13.95 3.82
C TRP A 307 14.30 -12.68 4.01
N VAL A 308 13.78 -11.50 3.66
CA VAL A 308 14.53 -10.24 3.73
C VAL A 308 14.80 -9.84 5.18
N LEU A 309 13.83 -9.99 6.09
CA LEU A 309 14.04 -9.71 7.51
C LEU A 309 15.06 -10.68 8.12
N GLN A 310 14.97 -11.98 7.81
CA GLN A 310 15.95 -12.98 8.27
C GLN A 310 17.36 -12.72 7.72
N THR A 311 17.46 -12.33 6.45
CA THR A 311 18.74 -12.11 5.77
C THR A 311 19.44 -10.85 6.24
N THR A 312 18.68 -9.79 6.52
CA THR A 312 19.22 -8.45 6.83
C THR A 312 19.29 -8.19 8.33
N GLY A 313 18.45 -8.84 9.13
CA GLY A 313 18.29 -8.54 10.55
C GLY A 313 17.49 -7.27 10.84
N ALA A 314 16.85 -6.66 9.82
CA ALA A 314 15.96 -5.52 10.01
C ALA A 314 14.75 -5.86 10.88
N MET A 315 14.18 -4.84 11.53
CA MET A 315 13.05 -5.00 12.46
C MET A 315 11.71 -5.07 11.73
N GLY A 316 11.57 -4.37 10.62
CA GLY A 316 10.29 -4.28 9.94
C GLY A 316 10.32 -3.48 8.65
N PHE A 317 9.13 -3.04 8.25
CA PHE A 317 8.94 -2.37 6.97
C PHE A 317 8.31 -0.99 7.12
N ARG A 318 8.68 -0.07 6.23
CA ARG A 318 7.83 1.03 5.80
C ARG A 318 7.11 0.58 4.51
N LEU A 319 5.78 0.50 4.50
CA LEU A 319 5.04 0.13 3.30
C LEU A 319 4.74 1.35 2.43
N ASP A 320 5.16 1.28 1.17
CA ASP A 320 4.84 2.28 0.16
C ASP A 320 3.42 2.10 -0.39
N ALA A 321 2.75 3.21 -0.75
CA ALA A 321 1.52 3.19 -1.55
C ALA A 321 0.36 2.31 -1.04
N ILE A 322 0.19 2.14 0.29
CA ILE A 322 -0.77 1.18 0.87
C ILE A 322 -2.24 1.37 0.45
N LYS A 323 -2.64 2.58 0.06
CA LYS A 323 -4.01 2.88 -0.38
C LYS A 323 -4.38 2.18 -1.71
N HIS A 324 -3.37 1.74 -2.44
CA HIS A 324 -3.46 1.10 -3.75
C HIS A 324 -3.32 -0.42 -3.68
N MET A 325 -3.04 -0.99 -2.50
CA MET A 325 -2.86 -2.43 -2.32
C MET A 325 -4.09 -3.05 -1.67
N ASP A 326 -4.39 -4.31 -2.04
CA ASP A 326 -5.51 -5.05 -1.47
C ASP A 326 -5.38 -5.17 0.06
N ARG A 327 -6.36 -4.64 0.79
CA ARG A 327 -6.33 -4.62 2.25
C ARG A 327 -6.29 -6.01 2.90
N ARG A 328 -6.88 -7.05 2.28
CA ARG A 328 -6.83 -8.42 2.82
C ARG A 328 -5.43 -9.00 2.69
N PHE A 329 -4.74 -8.71 1.59
CA PHE A 329 -3.32 -9.01 1.45
C PHE A 329 -2.50 -8.29 2.53
N LEU A 330 -2.69 -6.97 2.70
CA LEU A 330 -1.96 -6.19 3.70
C LEU A 330 -2.17 -6.74 5.12
N LEU A 331 -3.39 -7.13 5.49
CA LEU A 331 -3.67 -7.77 6.78
C LEU A 331 -2.91 -9.08 6.99
N THR A 332 -2.73 -9.86 5.92
CA THR A 332 -1.92 -11.09 5.95
C THR A 332 -0.43 -10.76 6.05
N PHE A 333 0.02 -9.72 5.33
CA PHE A 333 1.40 -9.28 5.34
C PHE A 333 1.81 -8.82 6.73
N VAL A 334 1.06 -7.88 7.33
CA VAL A 334 1.37 -7.28 8.62
C VAL A 334 1.28 -8.27 9.78
N SER A 335 0.50 -9.36 9.66
CA SER A 335 0.43 -10.39 10.69
C SER A 335 1.63 -11.32 10.70
N LEU A 336 2.40 -11.37 9.61
CA LEU A 336 3.60 -12.18 9.48
C LEU A 336 4.88 -11.46 9.91
N VAL A 337 4.81 -10.14 10.09
CA VAL A 337 5.97 -9.29 10.39
C VAL A 337 5.75 -8.56 11.70
N SER A 338 6.81 -8.40 12.50
CA SER A 338 6.68 -7.87 13.86
C SER A 338 6.47 -6.35 13.91
N TYR A 339 6.82 -5.61 12.85
CA TYR A 339 6.68 -4.16 12.81
C TYR A 339 6.44 -3.64 11.40
N VAL A 340 5.41 -2.81 11.24
CA VAL A 340 5.12 -2.13 9.97
C VAL A 340 4.63 -0.71 10.21
N GLN A 341 5.31 0.23 9.55
CA GLN A 341 4.91 1.62 9.46
C GLN A 341 4.33 1.91 8.08
N CYS A 342 3.22 2.63 8.01
CA CYS A 342 2.55 2.90 6.74
C CYS A 342 2.48 4.39 6.45
N PHE A 343 2.91 4.76 5.24
CA PHE A 343 2.66 6.09 4.70
C PHE A 343 1.30 6.09 4.01
N GLU A 344 0.35 6.81 4.57
CA GLU A 344 -0.93 7.07 3.94
C GLU A 344 -0.95 8.53 3.49
N THR A 345 -1.06 8.78 2.18
CA THR A 345 -1.09 10.13 1.59
C THR A 345 -2.40 10.89 1.89
N ASN A 346 -3.21 10.42 2.83
CA ASN A 346 -4.58 10.92 2.99
C ASN A 346 -4.60 12.24 3.78
N TYR A 347 -5.02 13.29 3.08
CA TYR A 347 -5.10 14.68 3.56
C TYR A 347 -6.11 14.92 4.71
N SER A 348 -6.89 13.91 5.10
CA SER A 348 -7.93 14.04 6.11
C SER A 348 -8.02 12.81 7.01
N ILE A 349 -8.12 13.04 8.31
CA ILE A 349 -8.34 12.00 9.33
C ILE A 349 -9.56 11.14 9.00
N ASP A 350 -10.62 11.71 8.43
CA ASP A 350 -11.86 10.96 8.16
C ASP A 350 -11.66 9.85 7.13
N ARG A 351 -10.64 9.99 6.26
CA ARG A 351 -10.23 8.94 5.32
C ARG A 351 -9.33 7.89 5.97
N ILE A 352 -8.49 8.28 6.92
CA ILE A 352 -7.56 7.38 7.65
C ILE A 352 -8.31 6.50 8.67
N LYS A 353 -9.35 7.03 9.34
CA LYS A 353 -10.11 6.31 10.39
C LYS A 353 -10.63 4.92 9.96
N PRO A 354 -11.23 4.74 8.77
CA PRO A 354 -11.57 3.43 8.23
C PRO A 354 -10.38 2.48 8.11
N TYR A 355 -9.21 2.95 7.67
CA TYR A 355 -8.00 2.15 7.56
C TYR A 355 -7.50 1.71 8.94
N ILE A 356 -7.41 2.63 9.91
CA ILE A 356 -7.04 2.31 11.30
C ILE A 356 -7.94 1.19 11.86
N ARG A 357 -9.26 1.28 11.65
CA ARG A 357 -10.21 0.25 12.10
C ARG A 357 -10.02 -1.08 11.39
N ALA A 358 -9.68 -1.06 10.11
CA ALA A 358 -9.48 -2.27 9.36
C ALA A 358 -8.20 -3.02 9.74
N PHE A 359 -7.15 -2.29 10.11
CA PHE A 359 -5.87 -2.86 10.53
C PHE A 359 -5.79 -3.19 12.02
N GLU A 360 -6.85 -2.92 12.79
CA GLU A 360 -6.97 -3.32 14.20
C GLU A 360 -5.75 -2.90 15.06
N GLY A 361 -5.15 -1.77 14.69
CA GLY A 361 -3.92 -1.18 15.24
C GLY A 361 -2.65 -2.04 15.11
N LEU A 362 -2.56 -2.81 14.03
CA LEU A 362 -1.32 -3.48 13.61
C LEU A 362 -0.35 -2.53 12.89
N LEU A 363 -0.79 -1.30 12.59
CA LEU A 363 -0.10 -0.33 11.75
C LEU A 363 -0.14 1.06 12.36
N THR A 364 0.97 1.78 12.25
CA THR A 364 1.03 3.22 12.48
C THR A 364 0.96 3.99 11.17
N PHE A 365 0.43 5.20 11.22
CA PHE A 365 0.16 6.04 10.05
C PHE A 365 0.87 7.37 10.17
N PHE A 366 1.47 7.84 9.08
CA PHE A 366 2.03 9.20 9.04
C PHE A 366 0.93 10.27 9.16
N ASP A 367 1.17 11.27 10.00
CA ASP A 367 0.25 12.40 10.25
C ASP A 367 0.38 13.47 9.16
N VAL A 368 -0.07 13.11 7.94
CA VAL A 368 -0.10 14.02 6.78
C VAL A 368 -0.89 15.31 7.07
N PRO A 369 -2.03 15.29 7.80
CA PRO A 369 -2.70 16.53 8.18
C PRO A 369 -1.84 17.47 9.03
N LEU A 370 -1.04 16.95 9.96
CA LEU A 370 -0.11 17.76 10.75
C LEU A 370 0.98 18.39 9.88
N HIS A 371 1.58 17.62 8.95
CA HIS A 371 2.52 18.15 7.96
C HIS A 371 1.91 19.34 7.19
N TYR A 372 0.67 19.22 6.70
CA TYR A 372 0.01 20.32 6.00
C TYR A 372 -0.27 21.53 6.89
N ASN A 373 -0.53 21.34 8.19
CA ASN A 373 -0.65 22.44 9.12
C ASN A 373 0.70 23.17 9.29
N PHE A 374 1.82 22.46 9.37
CA PHE A 374 3.16 23.05 9.38
C PHE A 374 3.47 23.79 8.07
N HIS A 375 3.15 23.20 6.92
CA HIS A 375 3.32 23.84 5.62
C HIS A 375 2.55 25.17 5.55
N LYS A 376 1.26 25.15 5.90
CA LYS A 376 0.40 26.35 5.92
C LYS A 376 0.91 27.40 6.89
N ALA A 377 1.30 27.02 8.10
CA ALA A 377 1.88 27.94 9.09
C ALA A 377 3.17 28.57 8.57
N SER A 378 4.04 27.79 7.92
CA SER A 378 5.29 28.29 7.34
C SER A 378 5.09 29.31 6.23
N LYS A 379 4.02 29.19 5.43
CA LYS A 379 3.64 30.14 4.37
C LYS A 379 2.93 31.38 4.93
N ALA A 380 2.02 31.20 5.88
CA ALA A 380 1.21 32.28 6.43
C ALA A 380 1.96 33.15 7.47
N GLY A 381 3.05 32.64 8.07
CA GLY A 381 3.84 33.37 9.04
C GLY A 381 3.00 33.82 10.24
N SER A 382 3.11 35.09 10.63
CA SER A 382 2.41 35.66 11.79
C SER A 382 0.87 35.71 11.66
N SER A 383 0.33 35.48 10.46
CA SER A 383 -1.13 35.44 10.25
C SER A 383 -1.76 34.09 10.57
N TYR A 384 -0.95 33.04 10.79
CA TYR A 384 -1.46 31.71 11.14
C TYR A 384 -1.83 31.64 12.62
N ASP A 385 -3.04 31.16 12.93
CA ASP A 385 -3.46 30.93 14.31
C ASP A 385 -2.85 29.62 14.87
N LEU A 386 -1.74 29.75 15.60
CA LEU A 386 -1.02 28.63 16.20
C LEU A 386 -1.85 27.78 17.18
N ARG A 387 -2.94 28.32 17.75
CA ARG A 387 -3.85 27.54 18.61
C ARG A 387 -4.51 26.40 17.83
N THR A 388 -4.51 26.49 16.51
CA THR A 388 -5.13 25.53 15.60
C THR A 388 -4.15 24.53 14.98
N ILE A 389 -2.85 24.58 15.32
CA ILE A 389 -1.81 23.79 14.65
C ILE A 389 -2.04 22.26 14.75
N LEU A 390 -2.64 21.79 15.85
CA LEU A 390 -3.01 20.39 16.07
C LEU A 390 -4.46 20.08 15.68
N ASN A 391 -5.22 21.04 15.15
CA ASN A 391 -6.60 20.77 14.77
C ASN A 391 -6.64 19.84 13.56
N LYS A 392 -7.53 18.84 13.64
CA LYS A 392 -7.70 17.83 12.60
C LYS A 392 -6.40 17.11 12.25
N THR A 393 -5.56 16.80 13.24
CA THR A 393 -4.37 15.96 13.09
C THR A 393 -4.55 14.58 13.71
N LEU A 394 -3.85 13.58 13.16
CA LEU A 394 -3.92 12.23 13.68
C LEU A 394 -3.38 12.15 15.11
N VAL A 395 -2.30 12.88 15.39
CA VAL A 395 -1.69 12.93 16.73
C VAL A 395 -2.64 13.48 17.79
N LYS A 396 -3.56 14.38 17.43
CA LYS A 396 -4.56 14.92 18.37
C LYS A 396 -5.68 13.92 18.66
N GLU A 397 -6.13 13.18 17.65
CA GLU A 397 -7.28 12.27 17.75
C GLU A 397 -6.89 10.88 18.23
N ARG A 398 -5.76 10.36 17.75
CA ARG A 398 -5.24 9.00 18.00
C ARG A 398 -3.71 9.02 18.11
N PRO A 399 -3.17 9.60 19.20
CA PRO A 399 -1.72 9.75 19.38
C PRO A 399 -0.95 8.44 19.30
N GLY A 400 -1.53 7.35 19.81
CA GLY A 400 -0.93 6.01 19.79
C GLY A 400 -0.92 5.32 18.42
N ASP A 401 -1.39 5.97 17.35
CA ASP A 401 -1.34 5.46 15.97
C ASP A 401 -0.59 6.41 15.02
N ALA A 402 -0.13 7.56 15.53
CA ALA A 402 0.40 8.66 14.72
C ALA A 402 1.92 8.61 14.65
N VAL A 403 2.46 8.63 13.44
CA VAL A 403 3.85 9.01 13.19
C VAL A 403 3.86 10.45 12.71
N THR A 404 4.42 11.35 13.52
CA THR A 404 4.49 12.76 13.17
C THR A 404 5.74 13.03 12.35
N PHE A 405 5.68 13.95 11.39
CA PHE A 405 6.83 14.29 10.55
C PHE A 405 6.74 15.75 10.09
N VAL A 406 7.89 16.34 9.73
CA VAL A 406 7.95 17.70 9.19
C VAL A 406 7.93 17.71 7.66
N ASP A 407 8.80 16.94 7.03
CA ASP A 407 8.90 16.77 5.57
C ASP A 407 9.40 15.36 5.26
N ASN A 408 9.13 14.87 4.05
CA ASN A 408 9.65 13.59 3.54
C ASN A 408 10.20 13.77 2.10
N HIS A 409 10.53 12.67 1.42
CA HIS A 409 11.05 12.72 0.06
C HIS A 409 10.00 13.11 -1.00
N ASP A 410 8.69 13.05 -0.69
CA ASP A 410 7.61 13.46 -1.59
C ASP A 410 7.24 14.94 -1.44
N THR A 411 7.41 15.51 -0.24
CA THR A 411 7.01 16.90 0.08
C THR A 411 8.10 17.92 -0.20
N GLN A 412 9.33 17.47 -0.51
CA GLN A 412 10.42 18.35 -0.91
C GLN A 412 10.14 19.08 -2.22
N ILE A 413 10.85 20.19 -2.42
CA ILE A 413 10.69 21.05 -3.60
C ILE A 413 10.99 20.25 -4.87
N GLY A 414 10.12 20.36 -5.88
CA GLY A 414 10.25 19.73 -7.19
C GLY A 414 9.67 18.31 -7.28
N GLN A 415 9.04 17.79 -6.22
CA GLN A 415 8.45 16.44 -6.20
C GLN A 415 6.92 16.47 -6.37
N THR A 416 6.33 15.28 -6.56
CA THR A 416 4.90 15.12 -6.91
C THR A 416 3.95 15.64 -5.84
N LEU A 417 4.32 15.55 -4.57
CA LEU A 417 3.52 16.01 -3.43
C LEU A 417 4.12 17.26 -2.78
N GLU A 418 4.78 18.14 -3.56
CA GLU A 418 5.48 19.32 -3.04
C GLU A 418 4.60 20.14 -2.07
N SER A 419 5.00 20.12 -0.80
CA SER A 419 4.40 20.89 0.28
C SER A 419 5.43 21.22 1.35
N TRP A 420 6.60 21.67 0.91
CA TRP A 420 7.76 21.95 1.74
C TRP A 420 7.48 22.89 2.91
N VAL A 421 7.89 22.51 4.13
CA VAL A 421 7.87 23.42 5.28
C VAL A 421 9.08 24.36 5.21
N TYR A 422 8.83 25.67 5.10
CA TYR A 422 9.92 26.63 4.94
C TYR A 422 10.74 26.83 6.21
N SER A 423 12.01 27.20 6.03
CA SER A 423 13.02 27.32 7.09
C SER A 423 12.61 28.19 8.28
N LYS A 424 11.82 29.25 8.03
CA LYS A 424 11.31 30.16 9.07
C LYS A 424 10.43 29.47 10.13
N PHE A 425 9.84 28.32 9.81
CA PHE A 425 8.96 27.56 10.71
C PHE A 425 9.45 26.13 10.99
N LYS A 426 10.46 25.64 10.25
CA LYS A 426 10.93 24.25 10.32
C LYS A 426 11.43 23.86 11.73
N LEU A 427 12.16 24.75 12.40
CA LEU A 427 12.64 24.49 13.77
C LEU A 427 11.46 24.38 14.76
N GLN A 428 10.45 25.23 14.62
CA GLN A 428 9.24 25.20 15.44
C GLN A 428 8.43 23.92 15.18
N ALA A 429 8.33 23.47 13.93
CA ALA A 429 7.70 22.20 13.58
C ALA A 429 8.42 21.01 14.23
N TYR A 430 9.76 20.96 14.18
CA TYR A 430 10.53 19.94 14.89
C TYR A 430 10.32 20.00 16.40
N ALA A 431 10.37 21.19 17.01
CA ALA A 431 10.10 21.32 18.45
C ALA A 431 8.70 20.82 18.83
N LEU A 432 7.69 21.04 17.98
CA LEU A 432 6.33 20.56 18.20
C LEU A 432 6.21 19.03 18.15
N ILE A 433 6.97 18.33 17.31
CA ILE A 433 6.88 16.87 17.24
C ILE A 433 7.83 16.17 18.22
N LEU A 434 9.00 16.76 18.50
CA LEU A 434 10.05 16.12 19.32
C LEU A 434 9.87 16.34 20.83
N LEU A 435 9.29 17.47 21.25
CA LEU A 435 9.17 17.83 22.67
C LEU A 435 7.79 17.55 23.26
N ARG A 436 6.88 16.96 22.48
CA ARG A 436 5.55 16.56 22.93
C ARG A 436 5.52 15.07 23.21
N GLU A 437 4.73 14.68 24.22
CA GLU A 437 4.54 13.27 24.59
C GLU A 437 3.73 12.48 23.54
N GLN A 438 2.92 13.16 22.74
CA GLN A 438 2.00 12.49 21.81
C GLN A 438 2.62 12.25 20.44
N GLY A 439 2.42 11.03 19.92
CA GLY A 439 2.88 10.61 18.59
C GLY A 439 4.28 10.03 18.61
N HIS A 440 4.65 9.41 17.49
CA HIS A 440 6.00 8.89 17.24
C HIS A 440 6.69 9.77 16.19
N PRO A 441 7.66 10.62 16.57
CA PRO A 441 8.21 11.62 15.66
C PRO A 441 9.24 11.10 14.64
#